data_AF-A0A834IX24-F1
#
_entry.id   AF-A0A834IX24-F1
#
_cell.length_a   1.000
_cell.length_b   1.000
_cell.length_c   1.000
_cell.angle_alpha   90.00
_cell.angle_beta   90.00
_cell.angle_gamma   90.00
#
_symmetry.space_group_name_H-M   'P 1'
#
loop_
_entity.id
_entity.type
_entity.pdbx_description
1 polymer ?
#
loop_
_entity_poly.entity_id
_entity_poly.type
_entity_poly.pdbx_seq_one_letter_code
_entity_poly.pdbx_strand_id
1 'polypeptide(L)'
;MSNQPTTSENSPSKHPKVRSPGKITRNPFFNFLRDFRAANRGLSISEISQKGAEAWRNMKREDKIAYYKMAKEAPSPIKSIRLKKHKSNKRRRYNRKIYHKSDNIPRNNDQKQNSAEKLNPGNNENVTQ
;
A
#
# COMPACT_ATOMS: atom_id res chain seq x y z
N MET A 1 -24.62 47.51 -23.87
CA MET A 1 -25.09 46.11 -23.78
C MET A 1 -23.97 45.20 -24.22
N SER A 2 -23.74 44.15 -23.44
CA SER A 2 -22.62 43.20 -23.50
C SER A 2 -22.58 42.33 -24.76
N ASN A 3 -21.39 41.96 -25.24
CA ASN A 3 -20.82 40.61 -25.06
C ASN A 3 -19.56 40.38 -25.92
N GLN A 4 -18.61 39.66 -25.30
CA GLN A 4 -17.26 39.27 -25.74
C GLN A 4 -17.26 38.22 -26.87
N PRO A 5 -16.21 38.15 -27.73
CA PRO A 5 -15.90 36.95 -28.51
C PRO A 5 -14.73 36.14 -27.91
N THR A 6 -15.06 34.92 -27.51
CA THR A 6 -14.34 33.65 -27.74
C THR A 6 -12.81 33.65 -27.90
N THR A 7 -12.10 33.01 -26.96
CA THR A 7 -10.90 32.21 -27.30
C THR A 7 -10.64 31.07 -26.31
N SER A 8 -10.21 29.95 -26.90
CA SER A 8 -9.41 28.87 -26.34
C SER A 8 -10.14 27.74 -25.62
N GLU A 9 -10.74 26.89 -26.45
CA GLU A 9 -10.71 25.44 -26.23
C GLU A 9 -9.27 24.97 -25.96
N ASN A 10 -9.05 24.41 -24.78
CA ASN A 10 -7.98 23.47 -24.51
C ASN A 10 -8.51 22.47 -23.46
N SER A 11 -9.40 21.59 -23.92
CA SER A 11 -10.00 20.55 -23.09
C SER A 11 -9.33 19.21 -23.43
N PRO A 12 -8.41 18.68 -22.59
CA PRO A 12 -8.02 17.28 -22.74
C PRO A 12 -9.27 16.43 -22.51
N SER A 13 -9.63 15.63 -23.50
CA SER A 13 -10.78 14.72 -23.52
C SER A 13 -10.79 13.80 -22.30
N LYS A 14 -11.41 14.26 -21.21
CA LYS A 14 -11.75 13.45 -20.04
C LYS A 14 -12.94 12.59 -20.40
N HIS A 15 -12.73 11.54 -21.18
CA HIS A 15 -13.73 10.47 -21.25
C HIS A 15 -14.05 10.07 -19.80
N PRO A 16 -15.33 10.18 -19.37
CA PRO A 16 -15.68 9.85 -18.00
C PRO A 16 -15.35 8.38 -17.79
N LYS A 17 -14.28 8.10 -17.01
CA LYS A 17 -13.92 6.73 -16.63
C LYS A 17 -15.17 6.07 -16.07
N VAL A 18 -15.74 5.12 -16.81
CA VAL A 18 -16.91 4.36 -16.40
C VAL A 18 -16.55 3.73 -15.05
N ARG A 19 -17.14 4.25 -13.98
CA ARG A 19 -16.84 3.80 -12.63
C ARG A 19 -17.41 2.40 -12.48
N SER A 20 -16.56 1.38 -12.62
CA SER A 20 -16.99 0.00 -12.37
C SER A 20 -17.57 -0.08 -10.95
N PRO A 21 -18.67 -0.82 -10.75
CA PRO A 21 -19.33 -0.90 -9.44
C PRO A 21 -18.38 -1.45 -8.37
N GLY A 22 -17.37 -2.24 -8.74
CA GLY A 22 -16.44 -2.87 -7.81
C GLY A 22 -16.82 -4.32 -7.51
N LYS A 23 -15.94 -5.01 -6.79
CA LYS A 23 -16.08 -6.44 -6.49
C LYS A 23 -17.19 -6.66 -5.46
N ILE A 24 -17.94 -7.75 -5.60
CA ILE A 24 -18.80 -8.26 -4.51
C ILE A 24 -17.90 -8.69 -3.36
N THR A 25 -18.24 -8.26 -2.15
CA THR A 25 -17.49 -8.53 -0.93
C THR A 25 -18.28 -9.42 0.02
N ARG A 26 -17.58 -9.98 1.02
CA ARG A 26 -18.23 -10.70 2.13
C ARG A 26 -18.85 -9.79 3.18
N ASN A 27 -18.75 -8.46 3.02
CA ASN A 27 -19.39 -7.52 3.91
C ASN A 27 -20.68 -7.01 3.26
N PRO A 28 -21.87 -7.32 3.83
CA PRO A 28 -23.14 -6.91 3.24
C PRO A 28 -23.26 -5.39 3.15
N PHE A 29 -22.68 -4.63 4.09
CA PHE A 29 -22.70 -3.17 4.05
C PHE A 29 -21.94 -2.61 2.84
N PHE A 30 -20.77 -3.17 2.51
CA PHE A 30 -20.02 -2.72 1.33
C PHE A 30 -20.72 -3.11 0.03
N ASN A 31 -21.46 -4.22 0.01
CA ASN A 31 -22.30 -4.58 -1.14
C ASN A 31 -23.46 -3.59 -1.32
N PHE A 32 -24.08 -3.15 -0.22
CA PHE A 32 -25.06 -2.06 -0.26
C PHE A 32 -24.45 -0.74 -0.73
N LEU A 33 -23.30 -0.33 -0.19
CA LEU A 33 -22.65 0.92 -0.60
C LEU A 33 -22.30 0.92 -2.10
N ARG A 34 -22.06 -0.26 -2.67
CA ARG A 34 -21.84 -0.43 -4.11
C ARG A 34 -23.03 0.06 -4.92
N ASP A 35 -24.22 -0.40 -4.55
CA ASP A 35 -25.46 -0.10 -5.26
C ASP A 35 -25.95 1.32 -4.90
N PHE A 36 -25.79 1.73 -3.64
CA PHE A 36 -26.06 3.10 -3.18
C PHE A 36 -25.23 4.14 -3.94
N ARG A 37 -23.94 3.87 -4.19
CA ARG A 37 -23.07 4.72 -5.01
C ARG A 37 -23.49 4.74 -6.47
N ALA A 38 -24.02 3.64 -7.00
CA ALA A 38 -24.49 3.56 -8.38
C ALA A 38 -25.76 4.40 -8.60
N ALA A 39 -26.65 4.44 -7.60
CA ALA A 39 -27.86 5.26 -7.59
C ALA A 39 -27.57 6.75 -7.36
N ASN A 40 -26.61 7.08 -6.50
CA ASN A 40 -26.29 8.46 -6.12
C ASN A 40 -25.09 9.01 -6.90
N ARG A 41 -25.22 9.07 -8.23
CA ARG A 41 -24.17 9.63 -9.10
C ARG A 41 -24.07 11.14 -8.88
N GLY A 42 -22.85 11.64 -8.67
CA GLY A 42 -22.59 13.07 -8.44
C GLY A 42 -22.17 13.40 -7.01
N LEU A 43 -22.47 12.53 -6.05
CA LEU A 43 -21.97 12.68 -4.69
C LEU A 43 -20.46 12.37 -4.59
N SER A 44 -19.78 13.10 -3.71
CA SER A 44 -18.42 12.79 -3.31
C SER A 44 -18.37 11.47 -2.53
N ILE A 45 -17.18 10.86 -2.44
CA ILE A 45 -17.00 9.59 -1.71
C ILE A 45 -17.33 9.76 -0.22
N SER A 46 -17.01 10.93 0.36
CA SER A 46 -17.33 11.24 1.75
C SER A 46 -18.84 11.27 1.98
N GLU A 47 -19.59 11.96 1.12
CA GLU A 47 -21.05 12.03 1.22
C GLU A 47 -21.71 10.68 0.99
N ILE A 48 -21.22 9.88 0.04
CA ILE A 48 -21.68 8.50 -0.18
C ILE A 48 -21.49 7.67 1.09
N SER A 49 -20.36 7.84 1.77
CA SER A 49 -20.05 7.08 2.99
C SER A 49 -20.96 7.49 4.14
N GLN A 50 -21.17 8.79 4.35
CA GLN A 50 -22.04 9.32 5.40
C GLN A 50 -23.51 8.97 5.16
N LYS A 51 -24.08 9.40 4.03
CA LYS A 51 -25.49 9.15 3.68
C LYS A 51 -25.77 7.66 3.51
N GLY A 52 -24.82 6.91 2.96
CA GLY A 52 -24.94 5.45 2.85
C GLY A 52 -24.94 4.76 4.21
N ALA A 53 -24.11 5.19 5.16
CA ALA A 53 -24.13 4.64 6.52
C ALA A 53 -25.45 4.93 7.25
N GLU A 54 -26.01 6.12 7.08
CA GLU A 54 -27.34 6.47 7.60
C GLU A 54 -28.45 5.63 6.96
N ALA A 55 -28.48 5.57 5.64
CA ALA A 55 -29.46 4.77 4.89
C ALA A 55 -29.38 3.28 5.30
N TRP A 56 -28.18 2.72 5.44
CA TRP A 56 -28.00 1.35 5.90
C TRP A 56 -28.53 1.12 7.32
N ARG A 57 -28.29 2.05 8.25
CA ARG A 57 -28.82 1.94 9.62
C ARG A 57 -30.34 1.92 9.62
N ASN A 58 -30.95 2.79 8.83
CA ASN A 58 -32.42 2.96 8.76
C ASN A 58 -33.12 1.91 7.88
N MET A 59 -32.38 1.16 7.07
CA MET A 59 -32.95 0.13 6.19
C MET A 59 -33.51 -1.05 7.00
N LYS A 60 -34.69 -1.53 6.59
CA LYS A 60 -35.37 -2.66 7.21
C LYS A 60 -34.56 -3.95 7.07
N ARG A 61 -34.80 -4.92 7.95
CA ARG A 61 -34.05 -6.18 7.95
C ARG A 61 -34.28 -6.94 6.65
N GLU A 62 -35.50 -6.92 6.14
CA GLU A 62 -35.95 -7.63 4.94
C GLU A 62 -35.13 -7.18 3.71
N ASP A 63 -34.94 -5.87 3.56
CA ASP A 63 -34.15 -5.29 2.47
C ASP A 63 -32.65 -5.61 2.62
N LYS A 64 -32.17 -5.76 3.87
CA LYS A 64 -30.78 -6.17 4.14
C LYS A 64 -30.51 -7.62 3.73
N ILE A 65 -31.53 -8.49 3.69
CA ILE A 65 -31.37 -9.92 3.41
C ILE A 65 -30.66 -10.15 2.07
N ALA A 66 -31.00 -9.38 1.03
CA ALA A 66 -30.36 -9.49 -0.28
C ALA A 66 -28.83 -9.31 -0.19
N TYR A 67 -28.39 -8.29 0.55
CA TYR A 67 -26.97 -8.01 0.74
C TYR A 67 -26.27 -9.04 1.62
N TYR A 68 -26.97 -9.59 2.63
CA TYR A 68 -26.46 -10.71 3.44
C TYR A 68 -26.27 -11.99 2.62
N LYS A 69 -27.23 -12.33 1.74
CA LYS A 69 -27.10 -13.48 0.82
C LYS A 69 -25.89 -13.30 -0.10
N MET A 70 -25.78 -12.13 -0.72
CA MET A 70 -24.65 -11.79 -1.59
C MET A 70 -23.30 -11.89 -0.85
N ALA A 71 -23.24 -11.41 0.39
CA ALA A 71 -22.05 -11.50 1.24
C ALA A 71 -21.67 -12.95 1.60
N LYS A 72 -22.67 -13.81 1.82
CA LYS A 72 -22.47 -15.23 2.13
C LYS A 72 -21.85 -15.98 0.95
N GLU A 73 -22.35 -15.71 -0.26
CA GLU A 73 -21.93 -16.32 -1.53
C GLU A 73 -20.59 -15.78 -2.03
N ALA A 74 -20.17 -14.60 -1.55
CA ALA A 74 -18.93 -13.97 -2.00
C ALA A 74 -17.68 -14.83 -1.69
N PRO A 75 -16.76 -14.96 -2.67
CA PRO A 75 -15.59 -15.83 -2.55
C PRO A 75 -14.66 -15.40 -1.40
N SER A 76 -14.17 -16.37 -0.62
CA SER A 76 -13.29 -16.10 0.53
C SER A 76 -11.82 -15.97 0.08
N PRO A 77 -11.15 -14.84 0.39
CA PRO A 77 -9.74 -14.65 0.04
C PRO A 77 -8.77 -15.50 0.89
N ILE A 78 -9.23 -16.14 1.97
CA ILE A 78 -8.39 -16.80 2.99
C ILE A 78 -7.52 -17.91 2.37
N LYS A 79 -8.05 -18.66 1.40
CA LYS A 79 -7.26 -19.69 0.69
C LYS A 79 -6.10 -19.07 -0.10
N SER A 80 -6.32 -17.91 -0.72
CA SER A 80 -5.29 -17.24 -1.56
C SER A 80 -4.16 -16.60 -0.76
N ILE A 81 -4.44 -16.06 0.45
CA ILE A 81 -3.44 -15.37 1.27
C ILE A 81 -2.50 -16.38 1.94
N ARG A 82 -3.03 -17.48 2.49
CA ARG A 82 -2.18 -18.54 3.10
C ARG A 82 -1.19 -19.11 2.08
N LEU A 83 -1.64 -19.39 0.86
CA LEU A 83 -0.79 -19.92 -0.21
C LEU A 83 0.33 -18.93 -0.61
N LYS A 84 0.02 -17.62 -0.69
CA LYS A 84 1.01 -16.58 -1.02
C LYS A 84 2.07 -16.40 0.09
N LYS A 85 1.67 -16.48 1.37
CA LYS A 85 2.60 -16.38 2.51
C LYS A 85 3.60 -17.54 2.54
N HIS A 86 3.17 -18.76 2.22
CA HIS A 86 4.07 -19.93 2.12
C HIS A 86 5.12 -19.78 1.01
N LYS A 87 4.74 -19.26 -0.17
CA LYS A 87 5.69 -19.04 -1.28
C LYS A 87 6.76 -17.98 -0.94
N SER A 88 6.36 -16.87 -0.31
CA SER A 88 7.29 -15.82 0.13
C SER A 88 8.32 -16.33 1.15
N ASN A 89 7.87 -17.10 2.15
CA ASN A 89 8.77 -17.70 3.15
C ASN A 89 9.74 -18.72 2.55
N LYS A 90 9.32 -19.53 1.56
CA LYS A 90 10.21 -20.47 0.86
C LYS A 90 11.32 -19.74 0.09
N ARG A 91 10.97 -18.66 -0.63
CA ARG A 91 11.95 -17.83 -1.37
C ARG A 91 12.93 -17.13 -0.43
N ARG A 92 12.45 -16.59 0.71
CA ARG A 92 13.31 -16.00 1.75
C ARG A 92 14.28 -17.02 2.37
N ARG A 93 13.84 -18.26 2.61
CA ARG A 93 14.70 -19.33 3.13
C ARG A 93 15.76 -19.78 2.13
N TYR A 94 15.40 -19.90 0.85
CA TYR A 94 16.34 -20.21 -0.22
C TYR A 94 17.40 -19.13 -0.38
N ASN A 95 17.00 -17.86 -0.42
CA ASN A 95 17.94 -16.74 -0.50
C ASN A 95 18.90 -16.71 0.70
N ARG A 96 18.42 -16.93 1.93
CA ARG A 96 19.29 -17.01 3.12
C ARG A 96 20.34 -18.13 3.03
N LYS A 97 20.00 -19.27 2.42
CA LYS A 97 20.95 -20.37 2.20
C LYS A 97 22.00 -20.04 1.13
N ILE A 98 21.65 -19.21 0.14
CA ILE A 98 22.60 -18.78 -0.88
C ILE A 98 23.64 -17.82 -0.29
N TYR A 99 23.22 -16.82 0.50
CA TYR A 99 24.15 -15.84 1.07
C TYR A 99 25.10 -16.43 2.12
N HIS A 100 24.66 -17.38 2.96
CA HIS A 100 25.59 -18.05 3.87
C HIS A 100 26.55 -19.04 3.19
N LYS A 101 26.32 -19.41 1.93
CA LYS A 101 27.25 -20.26 1.16
C LYS A 101 28.34 -19.44 0.48
N SER A 102 28.13 -18.13 0.26
CA SER A 102 29.15 -17.22 -0.33
C SER A 102 30.18 -16.69 0.67
N ASP A 103 29.98 -16.88 1.98
CA ASP A 103 30.90 -16.38 3.03
C ASP A 103 32.10 -17.31 3.31
N ASN A 104 32.26 -18.40 2.55
CA ASN A 104 33.45 -19.27 2.58
C ASN A 104 34.46 -18.91 1.48
N ILE A 105 34.84 -17.63 1.37
CA ILE A 105 36.02 -17.24 0.58
C ILE A 105 37.20 -17.14 1.57
N PRO A 106 38.25 -17.97 1.46
CA PRO A 106 39.40 -17.89 2.35
C PRO A 106 40.07 -16.52 2.20
N ARG A 107 40.25 -15.83 3.33
CA ARG A 107 40.93 -14.55 3.43
C ARG A 107 42.44 -14.81 3.27
N ASN A 108 43.02 -14.43 2.12
CA ASN A 108 44.46 -14.52 1.88
C ASN A 108 45.23 -13.79 2.99
N ASN A 109 46.13 -14.52 3.65
CA ASN A 109 47.17 -14.02 4.54
C ASN A 109 48.27 -13.40 3.69
N ASP A 110 48.45 -12.08 3.71
CA ASP A 110 49.74 -11.45 3.41
C ASP A 110 49.73 -10.01 3.93
N GLN A 111 50.89 -9.57 4.43
CA GLN A 111 51.23 -8.24 4.97
C GLN A 111 50.97 -8.02 6.48
N LYS A 112 51.84 -8.61 7.30
CA LYS A 112 52.22 -7.99 8.58
C LYS A 112 53.70 -8.21 8.86
N GLN A 113 54.55 -7.35 8.31
CA GLN A 113 55.90 -7.14 8.82
C GLN A 113 56.26 -5.66 8.83
N ASN A 114 56.42 -5.16 10.07
CA ASN A 114 57.51 -4.30 10.52
C ASN A 114 57.61 -2.87 9.98
N SER A 115 57.03 -1.92 10.73
CA SER A 115 57.58 -0.56 10.86
C SER A 115 57.03 0.12 12.13
N ALA A 116 57.46 -0.36 13.29
CA ALA A 116 57.27 0.31 14.57
C ALA A 116 58.65 0.49 15.22
N GLU A 117 59.35 1.54 14.81
CA GLU A 117 60.49 2.07 15.56
C GLU A 117 60.81 3.47 15.08
N LYS A 118 60.57 4.49 15.93
CA LYS A 118 61.57 5.49 16.37
C LYS A 118 60.91 6.65 17.15
N LEU A 119 61.07 6.55 18.48
CA LEU A 119 61.60 7.56 19.42
C LEU A 119 60.90 8.93 19.59
N ASN A 120 60.35 9.11 20.81
CA ASN A 120 60.18 10.35 21.60
C ASN A 120 61.56 10.97 21.98
N PRO A 121 61.74 12.13 22.68
CA PRO A 121 60.78 13.05 23.33
C PRO A 121 61.12 14.57 23.19
N GLY A 122 60.32 15.48 23.78
CA GLY A 122 60.76 16.87 23.96
C GLY A 122 59.70 17.86 24.47
N ASN A 123 59.79 18.20 25.75
CA ASN A 123 59.02 19.20 26.51
C ASN A 123 58.94 20.58 25.82
N ASN A 124 57.87 21.35 26.11
CA ASN A 124 58.00 22.73 26.61
C ASN A 124 56.67 23.28 27.15
N GLU A 125 56.79 23.83 28.36
CA GLU A 125 55.81 24.58 29.14
C GLU A 125 55.51 25.95 28.50
N ASN A 126 54.31 26.50 28.78
CA ASN A 126 53.93 27.94 28.90
C ASN A 126 52.38 27.98 29.00
N VAL A 127 51.73 28.20 30.15
CA VAL A 127 51.53 29.44 30.93
C VAL A 127 50.64 30.49 30.24
N THR A 128 49.65 30.99 31.01
CA THR A 128 48.73 32.16 30.86
C THR A 128 47.50 31.99 29.94
N GLN A 129 46.27 32.39 30.32
CA GLN A 129 45.72 33.24 31.41
C GLN A 129 44.48 32.59 32.04
#